data_AF-V6LAG3-F1
#
_entry.id   AF-V6LAG3-F1
#
_cell.length_a   1.000
_cell.length_b   1.000
_cell.length_c   1.000
_cell.angle_alpha   90.00
_cell.angle_beta   90.00
_cell.angle_gamma   90.00
#
_symmetry.space_group_name_H-M   'P 1'
#
loop_
_entity.id
_entity.type
_entity.pdbx_description
1 polymer ?
#
loop_
_entity_poly.entity_id
_entity_poly.type
_entity_poly.pdbx_seq_one_letter_code
_entity_poly.pdbx_strand_id
1 'polypeptide(L)' 'MYCKKFAPSSKGLTCQTCSQSCIFCKRLTDQKFPVFVCKKHSEDTCCCVCGNFAEVEGFACEFCEAKCCECCYLE' A
#
# COMPACT_ATOMS: atom_id res chain seq x y z
N MET A 1 10.94 -2.63 -5.15
CA MET A 1 11.50 -3.05 -3.85
C MET A 1 10.60 -2.45 -2.78
N TYR A 2 9.98 -3.25 -1.90
CA TYR A 2 9.07 -2.75 -0.86
C TYR A 2 9.83 -2.44 0.43
N CYS A 3 9.43 -1.40 1.15
CA CYS A 3 10.01 -1.09 2.45
C CYS A 3 9.51 -2.13 3.47
N LYS A 4 10.38 -3.06 3.90
CA LYS A 4 10.08 -4.07 4.93
C LYS A 4 10.16 -3.53 6.37
N LYS A 5 10.15 -2.21 6.55
CA LYS A 5 10.24 -1.61 7.89
C LYS A 5 8.87 -1.62 8.54
N PHE A 6 8.84 -1.80 9.86
CA PHE A 6 7.63 -1.67 10.67
C PHE A 6 6.87 -0.40 10.27
N ALA A 7 5.62 -0.59 9.83
CA ALA A 7 4.72 0.48 9.51
C ALA A 7 3.93 0.81 10.79
N PRO A 8 4.21 1.95 11.47
CA PRO A 8 3.25 2.47 12.42
C PRO A 8 1.96 2.82 11.66
N SER A 9 0.87 3.06 12.39
CA SER A 9 -0.53 3.18 11.91
C SER A 9 -0.83 4.21 10.79
N SER A 10 0.18 4.80 10.14
CA SER A 10 0.07 5.66 8.98
C SER A 10 -0.41 4.88 7.76
N LYS A 11 -1.50 5.33 7.15
CA LYS A 11 -2.06 4.72 5.94
C LYS A 11 -1.21 5.04 4.71
N GLY A 12 -1.09 4.09 3.79
CA GLY A 12 -0.50 4.30 2.48
C GLY A 12 -1.43 5.12 1.58
N LEU A 13 -0.86 5.98 0.75
CA LEU A 13 -1.60 6.83 -0.18
C LEU A 13 -1.40 6.38 -1.64
N THR A 14 -2.38 6.67 -2.48
CA THR A 14 -2.42 6.45 -3.92
C THR A 14 -2.95 7.68 -4.64
N CYS A 15 -2.61 7.83 -5.92
CA CYS A 15 -3.25 8.82 -6.78
C CYS A 15 -4.64 8.32 -7.21
N GLN A 16 -5.49 9.22 -7.70
CA GLN A 16 -6.86 8.87 -8.13
C GLN A 16 -6.89 7.72 -9.14
N THR A 17 -5.97 7.69 -10.10
CA THR A 17 -5.89 6.62 -11.13
C THR A 17 -5.53 5.26 -10.56
N CYS A 18 -4.71 5.22 -9.50
CA CYS A 18 -4.27 3.96 -8.87
C CYS A 18 -5.15 3.55 -7.67
N SER A 19 -6.14 4.35 -7.29
CA SER A 19 -6.98 4.14 -6.10
C SER A 19 -7.85 2.87 -6.14
N GLN A 20 -8.06 2.31 -7.33
CA GLN A 20 -8.77 1.03 -7.53
C GLN A 20 -7.82 -0.16 -7.68
N SER A 21 -6.51 0.09 -7.74
CA SER A 21 -5.49 -0.94 -7.88
C SER A 21 -4.93 -1.34 -6.53
N CYS A 22 -4.71 -2.63 -6.33
CA CYS A 22 -3.94 -3.13 -5.20
C CYS A 22 -2.53 -2.53 -5.22
N ILE A 23 -2.06 -1.96 -4.10
CA ILE A 23 -0.73 -1.34 -4.00
C ILE A 23 0.39 -2.31 -4.40
N PHE A 24 0.24 -3.60 -4.06
CA PHE A 24 1.29 -4.60 -4.24
C PHE A 24 1.29 -5.23 -5.64
N CYS A 25 0.13 -5.68 -6.12
CA CYS A 25 0.05 -6.40 -7.39
C CYS A 25 -0.46 -5.55 -8.56
N LYS A 26 -0.87 -4.30 -8.31
CA LYS A 26 -1.39 -3.34 -9.29
C LYS A 26 -2.63 -3.81 -10.05
N ARG A 27 -3.26 -4.90 -9.62
CA ARG A 27 -4.52 -5.38 -10.19
C ARG A 27 -5.69 -4.61 -9.62
N LEU A 28 -6.70 -4.35 -10.45
CA LEU A 28 -7.96 -3.79 -9.99
C LEU A 28 -8.63 -4.75 -9.02
N THR A 29 -9.22 -4.22 -7.96
CA THR A 29 -9.89 -5.02 -6.94
C THR A 29 -11.06 -4.27 -6.32
N ASP A 30 -12.19 -4.95 -6.19
CA ASP A 30 -13.36 -4.46 -5.45
C ASP A 30 -13.22 -4.68 -3.94
N GLN A 31 -12.40 -5.64 -3.53
CA GLN A 31 -12.13 -5.92 -2.12
C GLN A 31 -10.92 -5.12 -1.63
N LYS A 32 -11.16 -4.21 -0.69
CA LYS A 32 -10.20 -3.20 -0.27
C LYS A 32 -9.79 -3.38 1.19
N PHE A 33 -8.56 -3.82 1.40
CA PHE A 33 -7.95 -3.93 2.71
C PHE A 33 -6.98 -2.77 2.94
N PRO A 34 -7.04 -2.07 4.09
CA PRO A 34 -6.19 -0.90 4.33
C PRO A 34 -4.71 -1.30 4.37
N VAL A 35 -3.86 -0.50 3.72
CA VAL A 35 -2.40 -0.68 3.75
C VAL A 35 -1.77 0.38 4.66
N PHE A 36 -0.85 -0.05 5.52
CA PHE A 36 -0.08 0.84 6.38
C PHE A 36 1.37 0.92 5.89
N VAL A 37 1.96 2.12 5.96
CA VAL A 37 3.32 2.40 5.51
C VAL A 37 4.15 3.00 6.63
N CYS A 38 5.48 2.86 6.56
CA CYS A 38 6.34 3.46 7.57
C CYS A 38 6.27 4.99 7.54
N LYS A 39 6.46 5.63 8.70
CA LYS A 39 6.28 7.09 8.88
C LYS A 39 6.97 7.92 7.79
N LYS A 40 8.19 7.56 7.42
CA LYS A 40 8.96 8.20 6.36
C LYS A 40 8.17 8.28 5.03
N HIS A 41 7.57 7.16 4.59
CA HIS A 41 6.81 7.14 3.33
C HIS A 41 5.41 7.74 3.46
N SER A 42 4.90 7.95 4.68
CA SER A 42 3.63 8.66 4.88
C SER A 42 3.77 10.18 4.74
N GLU A 43 4.96 10.73 4.99
CA GLU A 43 5.22 12.17 4.92
C GLU A 43 5.43 12.67 3.48
N ASP A 44 5.75 11.76 2.55
CA ASP A 44 6.12 12.12 1.16
C ASP A 44 4.92 12.46 0.25
N THR A 45 3.66 12.33 0.69
CA THR A 45 2.45 12.53 -0.16
C THR A 45 2.55 11.86 -1.54
N CYS A 46 3.23 10.71 -1.59
CA CYS A 46 3.55 10.00 -2.83
C CYS A 46 2.69 8.74 -2.97
N CYS A 47 2.31 8.45 -4.21
CA CYS A 47 1.54 7.27 -4.58
C CYS A 47 2.39 6.02 -4.41
N CYS A 48 1.93 5.07 -3.59
CA CYS A 48 2.63 3.81 -3.33
C CYS A 48 2.79 2.92 -4.57
N VAL A 49 2.09 3.23 -5.68
CA VAL A 49 2.11 2.44 -6.92
C VAL A 49 3.00 3.03 -8.01
N CYS A 50 2.94 4.36 -8.19
CA CYS A 50 3.58 5.06 -9.31
C CYS A 50 4.46 6.25 -8.91
N GLY A 51 4.49 6.64 -7.63
CA GLY A 51 5.32 7.74 -7.13
C GLY A 51 4.82 9.15 -7.42
N ASN A 52 3.72 9.31 -8.17
CA ASN A 52 3.07 10.62 -8.35
C ASN A 52 2.45 11.14 -7.05
N PHE A 53 2.08 12.41 -7.01
CA PHE A 53 1.32 12.98 -5.89
C PHE A 53 0.07 12.15 -5.55
N ALA A 54 -0.18 11.97 -4.26
CA ALA A 54 -1.23 11.10 -3.74
C ALA A 54 -1.89 11.67 -2.50
N GLU A 55 -3.21 11.55 -2.47
CA GLU A 55 -4.09 12.02 -1.40
C GLU A 55 -5.20 11.01 -1.06
N VAL A 56 -5.31 9.92 -1.84
CA VAL A 56 -6.36 8.90 -1.68
C VAL A 56 -5.80 7.72 -0.91
N GLU A 57 -6.55 7.19 0.05
CA GLU A 57 -6.12 5.99 0.78
C GLU A 57 -5.91 4.81 -0.18
N GLY A 58 -4.79 4.10 0.00
CA GLY A 58 -4.44 2.95 -0.80
C GLY A 58 -4.82 1.64 -0.11
N PHE A 59 -5.09 0.63 -0.94
CA PHE A 59 -5.59 -0.65 -0.47
C PHE A 59 -4.81 -1.83 -1.07
N ALA A 60 -4.89 -2.97 -0.38
CA ALA A 60 -4.48 -4.27 -0.88
C ALA A 60 -5.73 -5.05 -1.31
N CYS A 61 -5.56 -5.94 -2.29
CA CYS A 61 -6.55 -6.97 -2.58
C CYS A 61 -6.47 -8.11 -1.57
N GLU A 62 -7.54 -8.90 -1.46
CA GLU A 62 -7.64 -10.09 -0.58
C GLU A 62 -6.41 -11.00 -0.68
N PHE A 63 -5.96 -11.31 -1.90
CA PHE A 63 -4.78 -12.15 -2.12
C PHE A 63 -3.48 -11.56 -1.57
N CYS A 64 -3.35 -10.24 -1.56
CA CYS A 64 -2.15 -9.57 -1.07
C CYS A 64 -2.24 -9.28 0.43
N GLU A 65 -3.44 -9.09 0.98
CA GLU A 65 -3.67 -8.99 2.41
C GLU A 65 -3.35 -10.32 3.10
N ALA A 66 -3.90 -11.43 2.58
CA ALA A 66 -3.62 -12.77 3.11
C ALA A 66 -2.12 -13.10 3.02
N LYS A 67 -1.45 -12.65 1.94
CA LYS A 67 0.00 -12.79 1.78
C LYS A 67 0.82 -11.81 2.61
N CYS A 68 0.26 -10.72 3.11
CA CYS A 68 0.97 -9.82 4.02
C CYS A 68 1.27 -10.51 5.35
N CYS A 69 0.51 -11.54 5.73
CA CYS A 69 0.85 -12.45 6.83
C CYS A 69 2.05 -13.37 6.51
N GLU A 70 2.26 -13.79 5.25
CA GLU A 70 3.38 -14.66 4.85
C GLU A 70 4.62 -13.92 4.30
N CYS A 71 4.47 -12.70 3.75
CA CYS A 71 5.55 -11.94 3.12
C CYS A 71 6.27 -10.98 4.07
N CYS A 72 5.75 -10.77 5.29
CA CYS A 72 6.30 -9.81 6.26
C CYS A 72 7.05 -10.45 7.43
N TYR A 73 7.11 -11.78 7.52
CA TYR A 73 7.88 -12.53 8.53
C TYR A 73 8.85 -13.52 7.86
N LEU A 74 9.77 -13.02 7.06
CA LEU A 74 10.99 -13.78 6.76
C LEU A 74 12.16 -12.82 6.98
N GLU A 75 12.92 -13.17 8.01
CA GLU A 75 14.03 -12.51 8.71
C GLU A 75 14.98 -11.68 7.84
#